data_AF-A0A4R4RSP8-F1
#
_entry.id   AF-A0A4R4RSP8-F1
#
_cell.length_a   1.000
_cell.length_b   1.000
_cell.length_c   1.000
_cell.angle_alpha   90.00
_cell.angle_beta   90.00
_cell.angle_gamma   90.00
#
_symmetry.space_group_name_H-M   'P 1'
#
loop_
_entity.id
_entity.type
_entity.pdbx_description
1 polymer ?
#
loop_
_entity_poly.entity_id
_entity_poly.type
_entity_poly.pdbx_seq_one_letter_code
_entity_poly.pdbx_strand_id
1 'polypeptide(L)'
;MNAVIGSHDLLLVTLDTLRYDVAAELADAGDTPILTGLLPGARWERRHTPGSFTYAAHAAMLAGFLPTPAAPGPHPRLFAGAFPGSETTGAGTWTFDAADLPSGLAAAGYHTVCVGGVGFFNKLTPLGSALPSLFAESHWEREFGVTVPEALPHQIDRVAEIMARLPAGRRLFLLLNVASLHQPNWFYLDGATRSNGDTRASHAAALRHVDAHIGRLFALMRRPCFVIVCSDHGTAYGEDGHSGHRIGHEVVWTVPYGEFVLP
;
A
#
# COMPACT_ATOMS: atom_id res chain seq x y z
N MET A 1 -17.12 -2.46 6.79
CA MET A 1 -16.95 -3.07 5.45
C MET A 1 -18.22 -3.73 4.89
N ASN A 2 -19.10 -4.33 5.69
CA ASN A 2 -20.31 -4.98 5.16
C ASN A 2 -21.21 -4.10 4.28
N ALA A 3 -21.28 -2.78 4.54
CA ALA A 3 -22.01 -1.83 3.68
C ALA A 3 -21.21 -1.33 2.45
N VAL A 4 -19.89 -1.52 2.45
CA VAL A 4 -18.96 -1.05 1.40
C VAL A 4 -18.80 -2.11 0.30
N ILE A 5 -18.70 -3.38 0.71
CA ILE A 5 -18.55 -4.48 -0.24
C ILE A 5 -19.84 -4.67 -1.02
N GLY A 6 -19.71 -4.74 -2.34
CA GLY A 6 -20.86 -4.79 -3.23
C GLY A 6 -21.52 -3.43 -3.45
N SER A 7 -20.87 -2.31 -3.08
CA SER A 7 -21.35 -0.97 -3.39
C SER A 7 -20.24 -0.02 -3.89
N HIS A 8 -19.01 -0.13 -3.36
CA HIS A 8 -17.88 0.73 -3.71
C HIS A 8 -16.85 0.01 -4.60
N ASP A 9 -16.10 0.76 -5.40
CA ASP A 9 -14.77 0.33 -5.82
C ASP A 9 -13.81 0.35 -4.62
N LEU A 10 -12.78 -0.50 -4.62
CA LEU A 10 -11.81 -0.63 -3.55
C LEU A 10 -10.41 -0.33 -4.08
N LEU A 11 -9.69 0.54 -3.39
CA LEU A 11 -8.29 0.85 -3.69
C LEU A 11 -7.43 0.60 -2.45
N LEU A 12 -6.42 -0.26 -2.58
CA LEU A 12 -5.39 -0.46 -1.58
C LEU A 12 -4.05 0.03 -2.17
N VAL A 13 -3.53 1.12 -1.62
CA VAL A 13 -2.21 1.65 -1.96
C VAL A 13 -1.23 1.25 -0.86
N THR A 14 -0.19 0.50 -1.24
CA THR A 14 0.93 0.20 -0.35
C THR A 14 2.14 1.07 -0.74
N LEU A 15 2.54 1.95 0.17
CA LEU A 15 3.74 2.78 0.05
C LEU A 15 4.92 1.96 0.57
N ASP A 16 5.61 1.28 -0.34
CA ASP A 16 6.60 0.25 -0.01
C ASP A 16 7.76 0.85 0.81
N THR A 17 8.03 0.28 1.99
CA THR A 17 9.06 0.73 2.95
C THR A 17 8.81 2.03 3.75
N LEU A 18 7.67 2.71 3.56
CA LEU A 18 7.38 3.98 4.22
C LEU A 18 7.34 3.88 5.76
N ARG A 19 8.21 4.64 6.43
CA ARG A 19 8.22 4.75 7.89
C ARG A 19 7.15 5.70 8.43
N TYR A 20 6.58 5.35 9.58
CA TYR A 20 5.59 6.20 10.25
C TYR A 20 6.15 7.57 10.67
N ASP A 21 7.35 7.62 11.24
CA ASP A 21 7.93 8.86 11.76
C ASP A 21 8.13 9.89 10.65
N VAL A 22 8.60 9.46 9.46
CA VAL A 22 8.74 10.33 8.29
C VAL A 22 7.38 10.80 7.76
N ALA A 23 6.40 9.89 7.66
CA ALA A 23 5.06 10.22 7.19
C ALA A 23 4.35 11.23 8.12
N ALA A 24 4.47 11.04 9.43
CA ALA A 24 3.88 11.94 10.43
C ALA A 24 4.56 13.32 10.42
N GLU A 25 5.90 13.36 10.37
CA GLU A 25 6.66 14.62 10.31
C GLU A 25 6.28 15.45 9.08
N LEU A 26 6.20 14.83 7.90
CA LEU A 26 5.83 15.54 6.67
C LEU A 26 4.37 15.99 6.66
N ALA A 27 3.46 15.21 7.26
CA ALA A 27 2.07 15.61 7.43
C ALA A 27 1.96 16.83 8.37
N ASP A 28 2.66 16.82 9.52
CA ASP A 28 2.66 17.93 10.48
C ASP A 28 3.32 19.20 9.90
N ALA A 29 4.31 19.04 9.02
CA ALA A 29 4.95 20.15 8.30
C ALA A 29 4.10 20.70 7.13
N GLY A 30 3.04 20.00 6.72
CA GLY A 30 2.24 20.36 5.54
C GLY A 30 2.91 20.04 4.21
N ASP A 31 3.93 19.17 4.21
CA ASP A 31 4.74 18.82 3.04
C ASP A 31 4.13 17.70 2.18
N THR A 32 3.07 17.05 2.66
CA THR A 32 2.30 16.03 1.92
C THR A 32 0.82 16.41 1.84
N PRO A 33 0.45 17.57 1.27
CA PRO A 33 -0.92 18.08 1.34
C PRO A 33 -1.96 17.21 0.63
N ILE A 34 -1.59 16.45 -0.41
CA ILE A 34 -2.55 15.64 -1.18
C ILE A 34 -2.98 14.41 -0.39
N LEU A 35 -2.04 13.64 0.15
CA LEU A 35 -2.31 12.50 1.01
C LEU A 35 -2.99 12.97 2.29
N THR A 36 -2.37 13.92 2.98
CA THR A 36 -2.82 14.38 4.30
C THR A 36 -4.22 15.00 4.23
N GLY A 37 -4.54 15.72 3.16
CA GLY A 37 -5.87 16.34 2.98
C GLY A 37 -7.02 15.35 2.83
N LEU A 38 -6.75 14.09 2.50
CA LEU A 38 -7.77 13.03 2.38
C LEU A 38 -7.90 12.18 3.64
N LEU A 39 -6.93 12.25 4.55
CA LEU A 39 -6.93 11.49 5.79
C LEU A 39 -7.95 12.08 6.78
N PRO A 40 -8.71 11.24 7.51
CA PRO A 40 -9.51 11.70 8.64
C PRO A 40 -8.68 12.48 9.65
N GLY A 41 -9.08 13.72 9.94
CA GLY A 41 -8.35 14.59 10.85
C GLY A 41 -6.98 15.06 10.34
N ALA A 42 -6.70 14.88 9.04
CA ALA A 42 -5.44 15.26 8.40
C ALA A 42 -4.20 14.61 9.05
N ARG A 43 -4.32 13.35 9.50
CA ARG A 43 -3.26 12.64 10.23
C ARG A 43 -3.18 11.17 9.85
N TRP A 44 -1.95 10.64 9.85
CA TRP A 44 -1.70 9.21 9.77
C TRP A 44 -1.98 8.51 11.09
N GLU A 45 -2.62 7.36 11.03
CA GLU A 45 -2.67 6.44 12.16
C GLU A 45 -1.33 5.73 12.35
N ARG A 46 -0.86 5.63 13.60
CA ARG A 46 0.29 4.81 13.98
C ARG A 46 -0.14 3.35 14.09
N ARG A 47 0.34 2.49 13.20
CA ARG A 47 0.02 1.06 13.19
C ARG A 47 1.27 0.19 13.14
N HIS A 48 1.16 -1.06 13.55
CA HIS A 48 2.19 -2.08 13.40
C HIS A 48 1.90 -2.96 12.19
N THR A 49 2.86 -3.14 11.30
CA THR A 49 2.74 -4.05 10.16
C THR A 49 2.70 -5.52 10.63
N PRO A 50 1.96 -6.41 9.94
CA PRO A 50 2.03 -7.85 10.21
C PRO A 50 3.35 -8.53 9.80
N GLY A 51 4.26 -7.85 9.09
CA GLY A 51 5.53 -8.44 8.67
C GLY A 51 6.62 -7.41 8.37
N SER A 52 7.87 -7.75 8.66
CA SER A 52 9.01 -6.83 8.55
C SER A 52 9.61 -6.70 7.15
N PHE A 53 8.95 -7.23 6.11
CA PHE A 53 9.36 -7.10 4.71
C PHE A 53 8.20 -7.40 3.75
N THR A 54 8.32 -6.93 2.50
CA THR A 54 7.25 -6.90 1.51
C THR A 54 6.45 -8.20 1.39
N TYR A 55 7.09 -9.35 1.19
CA TYR A 55 6.36 -10.60 0.94
C TYR A 55 5.51 -11.01 2.15
N ALA A 56 6.10 -11.05 3.34
CA ALA A 56 5.38 -11.45 4.55
C ALA A 56 4.24 -10.46 4.88
N ALA A 57 4.51 -9.16 4.76
CA ALA A 57 3.51 -8.14 5.00
C ALA A 57 2.32 -8.26 4.03
N HIS A 58 2.59 -8.37 2.73
CA HIS A 58 1.53 -8.48 1.73
C HIS A 58 0.78 -9.81 1.79
N ALA A 59 1.46 -10.93 2.08
CA ALA A 59 0.77 -12.21 2.29
C ALA A 59 -0.26 -12.11 3.43
N ALA A 60 0.12 -11.47 4.55
CA ALA A 60 -0.79 -11.22 5.67
C ALA A 60 -1.91 -10.23 5.30
N MET A 61 -1.60 -9.10 4.66
CA MET A 61 -2.59 -8.11 4.23
C MET A 61 -3.62 -8.71 3.26
N LEU A 62 -3.16 -9.52 2.30
CA LEU A 62 -4.04 -10.22 1.36
C LEU A 62 -4.81 -11.37 2.01
N ALA A 63 -4.46 -11.81 3.22
CA ALA A 63 -5.30 -12.68 4.05
C ALA A 63 -6.26 -11.90 4.98
N GLY A 64 -6.27 -10.57 4.91
CA GLY A 64 -7.12 -9.68 5.72
C GLY A 64 -6.46 -9.11 6.97
N PHE A 65 -5.17 -9.36 7.19
CA PHE A 65 -4.41 -8.79 8.31
C PHE A 65 -3.71 -7.50 7.87
N LEU A 66 -4.46 -6.40 7.81
CA LEU A 66 -3.90 -5.07 7.59
C LEU A 66 -3.02 -4.61 8.78
N PRO A 67 -2.20 -3.56 8.62
CA PRO A 67 -1.51 -2.96 9.76
C PRO A 67 -2.47 -2.68 10.91
N THR A 68 -2.08 -3.13 12.11
CA THR A 68 -2.91 -3.12 13.32
C THR A 68 -2.63 -1.87 14.14
N PRO A 69 -3.63 -1.16 14.70
CA PRO A 69 -3.40 -0.02 15.58
C PRO A 69 -2.33 -0.32 16.64
N ALA A 70 -1.40 0.63 16.84
CA ALA A 70 -0.27 0.42 17.77
C ALA A 70 -0.68 0.41 19.26
N ALA A 71 -1.89 0.88 19.57
CA ALA A 71 -2.43 0.84 20.92
C ALA A 71 -2.72 -0.62 21.36
N PRO A 72 -2.58 -0.95 22.65
CA PRO A 72 -2.95 -2.27 23.15
C PRO A 72 -4.44 -2.59 22.98
N GLY A 73 -4.77 -3.87 22.82
CA GLY A 73 -6.14 -4.38 22.82
C GLY A 73 -6.54 -5.08 21.51
N PRO A 74 -7.73 -5.72 21.49
CA PRO A 74 -8.26 -6.30 20.28
C PRO A 74 -8.71 -5.20 19.31
N HIS A 75 -8.31 -5.33 18.06
CA HIS A 75 -8.69 -4.39 16.99
C HIS A 75 -9.48 -5.13 15.92
N PRO A 76 -10.77 -4.81 15.72
CA PRO A 76 -11.57 -5.41 14.67
C PRO A 76 -10.93 -5.19 13.29
N ARG A 77 -10.88 -6.23 12.47
CA ARG A 77 -10.34 -6.14 11.11
C ARG A 77 -11.39 -5.64 10.12
N LEU A 78 -10.97 -4.95 9.06
CA LEU A 78 -11.85 -4.61 7.94
C LEU A 78 -12.33 -5.86 7.18
N PHE A 79 -11.40 -6.78 6.96
CA PHE A 79 -11.59 -8.02 6.22
C PHE A 79 -11.14 -9.21 7.06
N ALA A 80 -11.79 -10.35 6.91
CA ALA A 80 -11.34 -11.59 7.54
C ALA A 80 -11.66 -12.80 6.66
N GLY A 81 -10.64 -13.55 6.27
CA GLY A 81 -10.84 -14.91 5.78
C GLY A 81 -11.47 -15.76 6.89
N ALA A 82 -12.43 -16.61 6.54
CA ALA A 82 -13.08 -17.49 7.49
C ALA A 82 -12.07 -18.54 8.00
N PHE A 83 -11.70 -18.46 9.27
CA PHE A 83 -10.95 -19.51 9.95
C PHE A 83 -11.39 -19.64 11.43
N PRO A 84 -11.38 -20.85 12.01
CA PRO A 84 -11.73 -21.06 13.41
C PRO A 84 -10.82 -20.27 14.36
N GLY A 85 -11.40 -19.61 15.37
CA GLY A 85 -10.63 -18.90 16.40
C GLY A 85 -10.23 -17.46 16.04
N SER A 86 -10.85 -16.83 15.03
CA SER A 86 -10.65 -15.40 14.78
C SER A 86 -11.25 -14.54 15.90
N GLU A 87 -10.41 -14.01 16.77
CA GLU A 87 -10.81 -13.15 17.90
C GLU A 87 -11.08 -11.69 17.49
N THR A 88 -10.67 -11.29 16.29
CA THR A 88 -10.74 -9.90 15.81
C THR A 88 -11.75 -9.69 14.68
N THR A 89 -12.68 -10.63 14.50
CA THR A 89 -13.85 -10.45 13.61
C THR A 89 -14.97 -9.74 14.37
N GLY A 90 -15.32 -8.52 13.97
CA GLY A 90 -16.43 -7.73 14.55
C GLY A 90 -17.64 -7.61 13.62
N ALA A 91 -18.73 -7.00 14.10
CA ALA A 91 -19.97 -6.82 13.32
C ALA A 91 -19.78 -6.01 12.01
N GLY A 92 -18.76 -5.15 11.95
CA GLY A 92 -18.40 -4.36 10.77
C GLY A 92 -17.43 -5.05 9.80
N THR A 93 -16.80 -6.16 10.22
CA THR A 93 -15.83 -6.93 9.44
C THR A 93 -16.55 -7.65 8.30
N TRP A 94 -16.03 -7.51 7.09
CA TRP A 94 -16.51 -8.33 5.98
C TRP A 94 -15.74 -9.64 5.95
N THR A 95 -16.46 -10.74 6.13
CA THR A 95 -15.90 -12.10 6.13
C THR A 95 -16.03 -12.73 4.75
N PHE A 96 -15.01 -13.48 4.33
CA PHE A 96 -15.01 -14.19 3.06
C PHE A 96 -14.54 -15.64 3.24
N ASP A 97 -15.10 -16.54 2.44
CA ASP A 97 -14.73 -17.95 2.38
C ASP A 97 -13.83 -18.20 1.16
N ALA A 98 -12.58 -17.76 1.28
CA ALA A 98 -11.54 -17.93 0.27
C ALA A 98 -10.15 -17.88 0.93
N ALA A 99 -9.13 -18.39 0.23
CA ALA A 99 -7.75 -18.41 0.71
C ALA A 99 -7.15 -16.99 0.88
N ASP A 100 -7.66 -16.02 0.13
CA ASP A 100 -7.17 -14.65 0.09
C ASP A 100 -8.28 -13.67 -0.31
N LEU A 101 -8.04 -12.39 0.01
CA LEU A 101 -8.93 -11.26 -0.20
C LEU A 101 -9.23 -11.02 -1.69
N PRO A 102 -8.26 -11.06 -2.63
CA PRO A 102 -8.55 -11.00 -4.05
C PRO A 102 -9.57 -12.06 -4.51
N SER A 103 -9.39 -13.31 -4.09
CA SER A 103 -10.30 -14.42 -4.43
C SER A 103 -11.70 -14.22 -3.81
N GLY A 104 -11.76 -13.80 -2.54
CA GLY A 104 -13.02 -13.47 -1.88
C GLY A 104 -13.77 -12.32 -2.58
N LEU A 105 -13.07 -11.24 -2.96
CA LEU A 105 -13.66 -10.11 -3.67
C LEU A 105 -14.09 -10.50 -5.09
N ALA A 106 -13.31 -11.34 -5.78
CA ALA A 106 -13.72 -11.88 -7.08
C ALA A 106 -15.04 -12.67 -6.99
N ALA A 107 -15.20 -13.50 -5.96
CA ALA A 107 -16.46 -14.19 -5.68
C ALA A 107 -17.62 -13.22 -5.35
N ALA A 108 -17.31 -12.06 -4.78
CA ALA A 108 -18.26 -10.97 -4.55
C ALA A 108 -18.52 -10.08 -5.79
N GLY A 109 -18.03 -10.48 -6.98
CA GLY A 109 -18.29 -9.81 -8.26
C GLY A 109 -17.31 -8.68 -8.63
N TYR A 110 -16.20 -8.54 -7.89
CA TYR A 110 -15.16 -7.57 -8.23
C TYR A 110 -14.27 -8.10 -9.36
N HIS A 111 -13.76 -7.18 -10.17
CA HIS A 111 -12.54 -7.41 -10.95
C HIS A 111 -11.35 -7.03 -10.09
N THR A 112 -10.43 -7.98 -9.84
CA THR A 112 -9.30 -7.78 -8.95
C THR A 112 -8.02 -7.54 -9.74
N VAL A 113 -7.35 -6.43 -9.48
CA VAL A 113 -6.19 -5.96 -10.22
C VAL A 113 -5.04 -5.65 -9.28
N CYS A 114 -3.83 -6.08 -9.66
CA CYS A 114 -2.58 -5.70 -8.98
C CYS A 114 -1.64 -4.99 -9.94
N VAL A 115 -1.19 -3.79 -9.58
CA VAL A 115 -0.10 -3.08 -10.27
C VAL A 115 1.11 -3.05 -9.34
N GLY A 116 2.16 -3.76 -9.75
CA GLY A 116 3.36 -4.01 -8.94
C GLY A 116 4.48 -2.98 -9.17
N GLY A 117 5.27 -2.71 -8.14
CA GLY A 117 6.46 -1.84 -8.23
C GLY A 117 7.77 -2.52 -7.79
N VAL A 118 7.72 -3.40 -6.79
CA VAL A 118 8.92 -4.01 -6.21
C VAL A 118 9.12 -5.49 -6.59
N GLY A 119 10.24 -6.08 -6.15
CA GLY A 119 10.69 -7.41 -6.59
C GLY A 119 9.69 -8.55 -6.39
N PHE A 120 8.84 -8.49 -5.37
CA PHE A 120 7.80 -9.51 -5.12
C PHE A 120 6.55 -9.36 -5.99
N PHE A 121 6.50 -8.29 -6.80
CA PHE A 121 5.42 -8.01 -7.73
C PHE A 121 5.90 -7.91 -9.19
N ASN A 122 7.19 -8.14 -9.46
CA ASN A 122 7.79 -7.85 -10.76
C ASN A 122 7.50 -8.90 -11.85
N LYS A 123 6.92 -10.05 -11.49
CA LYS A 123 6.57 -11.14 -12.41
C LYS A 123 7.75 -11.74 -13.20
N LEU A 124 9.00 -11.40 -12.85
CA LEU A 124 10.20 -11.87 -13.53
C LEU A 124 10.63 -13.27 -13.08
N THR A 125 10.13 -13.73 -11.94
CA THR A 125 10.44 -15.04 -11.35
C THR A 125 9.18 -15.67 -10.77
N PRO A 126 9.16 -16.99 -10.49
CA PRO A 126 8.04 -17.61 -9.79
C PRO A 126 7.72 -16.93 -8.44
N LEU A 127 8.74 -16.51 -7.69
CA LEU A 127 8.55 -15.77 -6.43
C LEU A 127 7.97 -14.37 -6.66
N GLY A 128 8.47 -13.64 -7.67
CA GLY A 128 7.96 -12.32 -8.06
C GLY A 128 6.58 -12.35 -8.71
N SER A 129 6.05 -13.55 -9.02
CA SER A 129 4.69 -13.77 -9.52
C SER A 129 3.72 -14.26 -8.45
N ALA A 130 4.21 -14.75 -7.31
CA ALA A 130 3.37 -15.42 -6.31
C ALA A 130 2.23 -14.54 -5.77
N LEU A 131 2.51 -13.29 -5.38
CA LEU A 131 1.47 -12.35 -4.94
C LEU A 131 0.63 -11.80 -6.12
N PRO A 132 1.21 -11.35 -7.25
CA PRO A 132 0.45 -10.94 -8.43
C PRO A 132 -0.53 -11.99 -8.97
N SER A 133 -0.20 -13.28 -8.84
CA SER A 133 -1.02 -14.39 -9.34
C SER A 133 -2.30 -14.63 -8.53
N LEU A 134 -2.46 -13.99 -7.36
CA LEU A 134 -3.71 -14.03 -6.59
C LEU A 134 -4.83 -13.18 -7.22
N PHE A 135 -4.47 -12.24 -8.11
CA PHE A 135 -5.40 -11.31 -8.73
C PHE A 135 -5.87 -11.82 -10.10
N ALA A 136 -7.09 -11.47 -10.49
CA ALA A 136 -7.63 -11.79 -11.81
C ALA A 136 -6.81 -11.13 -12.94
N GLU A 137 -6.19 -10.00 -12.64
CA GLU A 137 -5.32 -9.25 -13.54
C GLU A 137 -4.12 -8.69 -12.76
N SER A 138 -2.91 -8.78 -13.33
CA SER A 138 -1.74 -8.16 -12.71
C SER A 138 -0.70 -7.66 -13.71
N HIS A 139 -0.12 -6.50 -13.40
CA HIS A 139 0.79 -5.76 -14.28
C HIS A 139 2.11 -5.45 -13.60
N TRP A 140 3.17 -5.60 -14.38
CA TRP A 140 4.49 -5.04 -14.09
C TRP A 140 5.22 -4.76 -15.40
N GLU A 141 5.92 -3.63 -15.44
CA GLU A 141 6.79 -3.18 -16.51
C GLU A 141 8.11 -2.68 -15.92
N ARG A 142 9.17 -2.60 -16.73
CA ARG A 142 10.49 -2.16 -16.25
C ARG A 142 10.41 -0.74 -15.68
N GLU A 143 9.57 0.07 -16.28
CA GLU A 143 9.26 1.45 -15.98
C GLU A 143 8.60 1.61 -14.59
N PHE A 144 8.05 0.54 -14.01
CA PHE A 144 7.44 0.58 -12.67
C PHE A 144 8.43 0.25 -11.55
N GLY A 145 9.66 -0.13 -11.91
CA GLY A 145 10.66 -0.64 -10.98
C GLY A 145 11.30 0.44 -10.09
N VAL A 146 11.84 -0.01 -8.95
CA VAL A 146 12.49 0.82 -7.92
C VAL A 146 13.67 1.68 -8.41
N THR A 147 14.22 1.40 -9.59
CA THR A 147 15.33 2.18 -10.16
C THR A 147 14.86 3.30 -11.09
N VAL A 148 13.54 3.49 -11.25
CA VAL A 148 12.94 4.48 -12.15
C VAL A 148 12.31 5.59 -11.30
N PRO A 149 12.83 6.83 -11.34
CA PRO A 149 12.27 7.94 -10.57
C PRO A 149 10.80 8.24 -10.91
N GLU A 150 10.41 8.01 -12.16
CA GLU A 150 9.06 8.23 -12.68
C GLU A 150 8.15 6.99 -12.54
N ALA A 151 8.51 6.00 -11.71
CA ALA A 151 7.77 4.75 -11.57
C ALA A 151 6.29 4.94 -11.22
N LEU A 152 5.98 5.79 -10.23
CA LEU A 152 4.60 6.04 -9.83
C LEU A 152 3.76 6.66 -10.95
N PRO A 153 4.21 7.74 -11.65
CA PRO A 153 3.55 8.22 -12.86
C PRO A 153 3.21 7.11 -13.87
N HIS A 154 4.16 6.24 -14.18
CA HIS A 154 3.94 5.13 -15.13
C HIS A 154 2.94 4.10 -14.61
N GLN A 155 2.98 3.77 -13.32
CA GLN A 155 1.98 2.90 -12.69
C GLN A 155 0.58 3.53 -12.77
N ILE A 156 0.45 4.85 -12.53
CA ILE A 156 -0.82 5.57 -12.64
C ILE A 156 -1.35 5.57 -14.08
N ASP A 157 -0.48 5.72 -15.08
CA ASP A 157 -0.87 5.64 -16.49
C ASP A 157 -1.43 4.26 -16.83
N ARG A 158 -0.80 3.18 -16.34
CA ARG A 158 -1.33 1.82 -16.47
C ARG A 158 -2.68 1.66 -15.77
N VAL A 159 -2.87 2.26 -14.60
CA VAL A 159 -4.18 2.29 -13.93
C VAL A 159 -5.22 3.02 -14.77
N ALA A 160 -4.88 4.13 -15.44
CA ALA A 160 -5.81 4.83 -16.32
C ALA A 160 -6.29 3.94 -17.48
N GLU A 161 -5.39 3.15 -18.08
CA GLU A 161 -5.75 2.18 -19.12
C GLU A 161 -6.69 1.09 -18.60
N ILE A 162 -6.45 0.59 -17.38
CA ILE A 162 -7.31 -0.39 -16.70
C ILE A 162 -8.69 0.20 -16.44
N MET A 163 -8.77 1.45 -15.99
CA MET A 163 -10.04 2.12 -15.74
C MET A 163 -10.83 2.33 -17.04
N ALA A 164 -10.16 2.67 -18.14
CA ALA A 164 -10.80 2.92 -19.44
C ALA A 164 -11.44 1.65 -20.05
N ARG A 165 -10.85 0.47 -19.80
CA ARG A 165 -11.34 -0.81 -20.32
C ARG A 165 -12.34 -1.52 -19.41
N LEU A 166 -12.41 -1.14 -18.13
CA LEU A 166 -13.27 -1.80 -17.15
C LEU A 166 -14.75 -1.46 -17.41
N PRO A 167 -15.64 -2.46 -17.59
CA PRO A 167 -17.06 -2.19 -17.77
C PRO A 167 -17.64 -1.40 -16.59
N ALA A 168 -18.49 -0.42 -16.88
CA ALA A 168 -19.08 0.47 -15.87
C ALA A 168 -19.80 -0.28 -14.73
N GLY A 169 -20.44 -1.41 -15.04
CA GLY A 169 -21.14 -2.24 -14.05
C GLY A 169 -20.25 -3.19 -13.24
N ARG A 170 -18.96 -3.31 -13.55
CA ARG A 170 -18.06 -4.24 -12.86
C ARG A 170 -17.18 -3.47 -11.88
N ARG A 171 -17.33 -3.76 -10.59
CA ARG A 171 -16.56 -3.10 -9.51
C ARG A 171 -15.09 -3.50 -9.55
N LEU A 172 -14.23 -2.60 -9.13
CA LEU A 172 -12.78 -2.77 -9.09
C LEU A 172 -12.31 -3.01 -7.66
N PHE A 173 -11.42 -3.97 -7.47
CA PHE A 173 -10.46 -3.95 -6.37
C PHE A 173 -9.06 -3.80 -6.97
N LEU A 174 -8.40 -2.70 -6.67
CA LEU A 174 -7.05 -2.40 -7.15
C LEU A 174 -6.07 -2.39 -5.97
N LEU A 175 -5.06 -3.23 -6.05
CA LEU A 175 -3.82 -3.08 -5.29
C LEU A 175 -2.80 -2.31 -6.14
N LEU A 176 -2.28 -1.20 -5.62
CA LEU A 176 -1.11 -0.52 -6.18
C LEU A 176 0.04 -0.58 -5.17
N ASN A 177 1.11 -1.30 -5.51
CA ASN A 177 2.36 -1.32 -4.75
C ASN A 177 3.33 -0.27 -5.30
N VAL A 178 3.47 0.85 -4.57
CA VAL A 178 4.25 2.01 -4.98
C VAL A 178 5.73 1.79 -4.65
N ALA A 179 6.57 1.80 -5.69
CA ALA A 179 8.00 1.48 -5.56
C ALA A 179 8.86 2.65 -5.06
N SER A 180 8.36 3.90 -5.13
CA SER A 180 9.17 5.11 -5.03
C SER A 180 10.00 5.24 -3.75
N LEU A 181 9.56 4.72 -2.61
CA LEU A 181 10.31 4.85 -1.35
C LEU A 181 11.32 3.71 -1.13
N HIS A 182 11.13 2.56 -1.77
CA HIS A 182 12.04 1.42 -1.66
C HIS A 182 13.40 1.77 -2.25
N GLN A 183 14.48 1.22 -1.70
CA GLN A 183 15.82 1.46 -2.21
C GLN A 183 15.98 1.04 -3.70
N PRO A 184 16.73 1.80 -4.51
CA PRO A 184 17.34 3.09 -4.19
C PRO A 184 16.33 4.25 -4.20
N ASN A 185 16.48 5.20 -3.27
CA ASN A 185 15.69 6.42 -3.21
C ASN A 185 16.53 7.71 -3.10
N TRP A 186 17.86 7.60 -3.03
CA TRP A 186 18.80 8.73 -3.00
C TRP A 186 18.56 9.75 -4.10
N PHE A 187 18.12 9.31 -5.30
CA PHE A 187 17.93 10.17 -6.46
C PHE A 187 16.75 11.14 -6.35
N TYR A 188 15.89 11.00 -5.34
CA TYR A 188 14.86 12.01 -5.06
C TYR A 188 15.41 13.24 -4.31
N LEU A 189 16.64 13.17 -3.80
CA LEU A 189 17.30 14.30 -3.17
C LEU A 189 18.10 15.09 -4.22
N ASP A 190 17.86 16.39 -4.29
CA ASP A 190 18.53 17.27 -5.25
C ASP A 190 20.07 17.17 -5.15
N GLY A 191 20.71 16.91 -6.30
CA GLY A 191 22.16 16.80 -6.40
C GLY A 191 22.77 15.53 -5.78
N ALA A 192 21.95 14.62 -5.25
CA ALA A 192 22.45 13.36 -4.73
C ALA A 192 22.85 12.39 -5.85
N THR A 193 23.82 11.54 -5.54
CA THR A 193 24.34 10.52 -6.42
C THR A 193 24.32 9.17 -5.71
N ARG A 194 24.57 8.09 -6.46
CA ARG A 194 24.61 6.74 -5.89
C ARG A 194 25.60 6.59 -4.72
N SER A 195 26.69 7.36 -4.68
CA SER A 195 27.67 7.29 -3.59
C SER A 195 27.16 7.90 -2.28
N ASN A 196 26.16 8.79 -2.33
CA ASN A 196 25.52 9.31 -1.12
C ASN A 196 24.69 8.23 -0.41
N GLY A 197 24.14 7.28 -1.18
CA GLY A 197 23.28 6.23 -0.65
C GLY A 197 21.94 6.75 -0.13
N ASP A 198 21.07 5.82 0.27
CA ASP A 198 19.76 6.17 0.79
C ASP A 198 19.84 6.60 2.24
N THR A 199 19.05 7.61 2.59
CA THR A 199 18.98 8.19 3.93
C THR A 199 17.54 8.48 4.29
N ARG A 200 17.29 8.82 5.57
CA ARG A 200 15.99 9.34 5.99
C ARG A 200 15.57 10.59 5.21
N ALA A 201 16.53 11.43 4.79
CA ALA A 201 16.25 12.64 4.01
C ALA A 201 15.79 12.32 2.58
N SER A 202 16.44 11.36 1.89
CA SER A 202 15.99 10.92 0.57
C SER A 202 14.69 10.14 0.63
N HIS A 203 14.44 9.42 1.73
CA HIS A 203 13.13 8.79 2.01
C HIS A 203 12.00 9.83 2.12
N ALA A 204 12.24 10.94 2.84
CA ALA A 204 11.29 12.05 2.93
C ALA A 204 11.06 12.72 1.56
N ALA A 205 12.12 12.91 0.77
CA ALA A 205 12.01 13.45 -0.58
C ALA A 205 11.19 12.53 -1.51
N ALA A 206 11.37 11.22 -1.40
CA ALA A 206 10.57 10.23 -2.12
C ALA A 206 9.08 10.30 -1.74
N LEU A 207 8.74 10.51 -0.46
CA LEU A 207 7.34 10.69 -0.05
C LEU A 207 6.72 11.97 -0.64
N ARG A 208 7.47 13.08 -0.70
CA ARG A 208 7.00 14.30 -1.37
C ARG A 208 6.77 14.08 -2.86
N HIS A 209 7.64 13.31 -3.52
CA HIS A 209 7.43 12.91 -4.91
C HIS A 209 6.14 12.09 -5.07
N VAL A 210 5.88 11.13 -4.18
CA VAL A 210 4.62 10.37 -4.19
C VAL A 210 3.41 11.29 -4.03
N ASP A 211 3.43 12.18 -3.04
CA ASP A 211 2.33 13.12 -2.77
C ASP A 211 2.01 14.01 -3.99
N ALA A 212 3.04 14.49 -4.68
CA ALA A 212 2.89 15.32 -5.88
C ALA A 212 2.17 14.60 -7.04
N HIS A 213 2.18 13.27 -7.08
CA HIS A 213 1.60 12.48 -8.19
C HIS A 213 0.34 11.71 -7.82
N ILE A 214 0.20 11.29 -6.56
CA ILE A 214 -0.86 10.35 -6.14
C ILE A 214 -2.28 10.93 -6.31
N GLY A 215 -2.43 12.26 -6.34
CA GLY A 215 -3.72 12.89 -6.65
C GLY A 215 -4.30 12.46 -8.00
N ARG A 216 -3.44 12.17 -8.99
CA ARG A 216 -3.85 11.63 -10.30
C ARG A 216 -4.50 10.26 -10.15
N LEU A 217 -3.95 9.38 -9.30
CA LEU A 217 -4.53 8.07 -9.03
C LEU A 217 -5.95 8.20 -8.45
N PHE A 218 -6.10 9.06 -7.45
CA PHE A 218 -7.41 9.25 -6.82
C PHE A 218 -8.42 9.79 -7.82
N ALA A 219 -8.05 10.75 -8.67
CA ALA A 219 -8.92 11.30 -9.71
C ALA A 219 -9.41 10.25 -10.74
N LEU A 220 -8.64 9.17 -10.97
CA LEU A 220 -9.03 8.10 -11.89
C LEU A 220 -10.09 7.14 -11.31
N MET A 221 -10.16 6.99 -9.99
CA MET A 221 -11.05 6.01 -9.36
C MET A 221 -12.52 6.41 -9.56
N ARG A 222 -13.44 5.45 -9.73
CA ARG A 222 -14.88 5.74 -9.79
C ARG A 222 -15.43 6.03 -8.39
N ARG A 223 -16.65 6.57 -8.31
CA ARG A 223 -17.31 6.93 -7.05
C ARG A 223 -18.60 6.12 -6.83
N PRO A 224 -18.87 5.66 -5.60
CA PRO A 224 -18.02 5.83 -4.42
C PRO A 224 -16.85 4.83 -4.42
N CYS A 225 -15.68 5.22 -3.88
CA CYS A 225 -14.52 4.34 -3.73
C CYS A 225 -13.99 4.37 -2.30
N PHE A 226 -13.84 3.19 -1.70
CA PHE A 226 -13.18 3.04 -0.40
C PHE A 226 -11.68 2.84 -0.62
N VAL A 227 -10.88 3.70 -0.01
CA VAL A 227 -9.43 3.77 -0.19
C VAL A 227 -8.74 3.44 1.12
N ILE A 228 -7.74 2.58 1.05
CA ILE A 228 -6.76 2.34 2.10
C ILE A 228 -5.40 2.77 1.55
N VAL A 229 -4.68 3.61 2.30
CA VAL A 229 -3.27 3.93 2.05
C VAL A 229 -2.49 3.52 3.29
N CYS A 230 -1.51 2.64 3.13
CA CYS A 230 -0.65 2.25 4.24
C CYS A 230 0.75 1.90 3.75
N SER A 231 1.67 1.65 4.67
CA SER A 231 2.91 0.97 4.33
C SER A 231 2.85 -0.52 4.67
N ASP A 232 3.60 -1.32 3.92
CA ASP A 232 3.79 -2.73 4.16
C ASP A 232 4.83 -2.99 5.26
N HIS A 233 5.88 -2.18 5.35
CA HIS A 233 6.86 -2.13 6.44
C HIS A 233 7.65 -0.84 6.36
N GLY A 234 8.45 -0.51 7.37
CA GLY A 234 9.42 0.59 7.31
C GLY A 234 10.83 0.12 6.93
N THR A 235 11.83 0.99 7.08
CA THR A 235 13.24 0.68 6.78
C THR A 235 14.19 1.46 7.69
N ALA A 236 15.32 0.85 8.07
CA ALA A 236 16.37 1.47 8.87
C ALA A 236 17.46 2.10 7.99
N TYR A 237 17.97 3.25 8.42
CA TYR A 237 19.04 4.02 7.79
C TYR A 237 20.27 4.15 8.70
N GLY A 238 20.42 3.28 9.69
CA GLY A 238 21.52 3.27 10.66
C GLY A 238 21.05 3.24 12.12
N GLU A 239 19.75 3.30 12.38
CA GLU A 239 19.19 3.25 13.74
C GLU A 239 19.67 2.00 14.47
N ASP A 240 20.25 2.20 15.66
CA ASP A 240 20.83 1.16 16.50
C ASP A 240 21.81 0.22 15.75
N GLY A 241 22.52 0.76 14.74
CA GLY A 241 23.45 0.00 13.91
C GLY A 241 22.79 -0.87 12.84
N HIS A 242 21.48 -0.75 12.63
CA HIS A 242 20.73 -1.51 11.64
C HIS A 242 20.49 -0.72 10.35
N SER A 243 20.45 -1.42 9.23
CA SER A 243 20.15 -0.86 7.91
C SER A 243 19.21 -1.79 7.13
N GLY A 244 18.24 -1.21 6.43
CA GLY A 244 17.22 -1.93 5.69
C GLY A 244 16.08 -2.47 6.56
N HIS A 245 15.51 -3.59 6.15
CA HIS A 245 14.34 -4.23 6.74
C HIS A 245 14.58 -5.74 6.92
N ARG A 246 13.58 -6.50 7.37
CA ARG A 246 13.70 -7.88 7.91
C ARG A 246 14.31 -7.98 9.31
N ILE A 247 14.02 -6.99 10.15
CA ILE A 247 14.52 -6.89 11.53
C ILE A 247 13.40 -6.51 12.50
N GLY A 248 13.58 -6.83 13.78
CA GLY A 248 12.67 -6.51 14.88
C GLY A 248 12.70 -5.06 15.35
N HIS A 249 12.95 -4.09 14.47
CA HIS A 249 13.20 -2.69 14.86
C HIS A 249 11.94 -1.81 14.69
N GLU A 250 11.70 -0.88 15.61
CA GLU A 250 10.51 -0.01 15.62
C GLU A 250 10.31 0.75 14.29
N VAL A 251 11.38 1.27 13.70
CA VAL A 251 11.31 1.96 12.39
C VAL A 251 10.93 1.07 11.22
N VAL A 252 10.93 -0.26 11.39
CA VAL A 252 10.47 -1.24 10.39
C VAL A 252 9.05 -1.73 10.71
N TRP A 253 8.73 -1.92 11.99
CA TRP A 253 7.42 -2.43 12.40
C TRP A 253 6.34 -1.35 12.48
N THR A 254 6.70 -0.10 12.77
CA THR A 254 5.74 1.01 12.88
C THR A 254 5.55 1.71 11.53
N VAL A 255 4.34 1.61 11.00
CA VAL A 255 3.94 2.07 9.67
C VAL A 255 2.76 3.06 9.73
N PRO A 256 2.66 3.99 8.76
CA PRO A 256 1.47 4.83 8.62
C PRO A 256 0.31 4.05 8.00
N TYR A 257 -0.89 4.41 8.42
CA TYR A 257 -2.14 3.89 7.88
C TYR A 257 -3.19 5.01 7.77
N GLY A 258 -4.00 4.95 6.72
CA GLY A 258 -5.17 5.79 6.55
C GLY A 258 -6.23 5.09 5.70
N GLU A 259 -7.50 5.29 6.04
CA GLU A 259 -8.64 4.82 5.25
C GLU A 259 -9.71 5.93 5.11
N PHE A 260 -10.32 6.04 3.93
CA PHE A 260 -11.34 7.04 3.64
C PHE A 260 -12.23 6.64 2.46
N VAL A 261 -13.35 7.33 2.29
CA VAL A 261 -14.22 7.19 1.11
C VAL A 261 -14.01 8.40 0.21
N LEU A 262 -13.73 8.15 -1.07
CA LEU A 262 -13.89 9.15 -2.12
C LEU A 262 -15.39 9.17 -2.51
N PRO A 263 -16.12 10.25 -2.19
CA PRO A 263 -17.57 10.32 -2.38
C PRO A 263 -17.98 10.51 -3.84
#